data_AF-A0A0Q7B959-F1
#
_entry.id   AF-A0A0Q7B959-F1
#
_cell.length_a   1.000
_cell.length_b   1.000
_cell.length_c   1.000
_cell.angle_alpha   90.00
_cell.angle_beta   90.00
_cell.angle_gamma   90.00
#
_symmetry.space_group_name_H-M   'P 1'
#
loop_
_entity.id
_entity.type
_entity.pdbx_description
1 polymer ?
#
loop_
_entity_poly.entity_id
_entity_poly.type
_entity_poly.pdbx_seq_one_letter_code
_entity_poly.pdbx_strand_id
1 'polypeptide(L)'
;MSTEVIVYVLTALAAVVVVLTRLRLGRESGGAGRLNMGPGLVNLHTIAGSLALVSWVVFLVAPDDTFVGSSTFGVLSLACWWITVFAGLLILVRWRRPRGRHASAGSADSWSDGPGLSILAHVGMLVGVCVFTWAYLKTYV
;
A
#
# COMPACT_ATOMS: atom_id res chain seq x y z
N MET A 1 6.54 18.75 -14.65
CA MET A 1 7.22 17.71 -13.85
C MET A 1 7.35 16.48 -14.75
N SER A 2 8.53 15.89 -14.88
CA SER A 2 8.71 14.71 -15.76
C SER A 2 8.09 13.46 -15.12
N THR A 3 7.67 12.51 -15.97
CA THR A 3 7.07 11.24 -15.54
C THR A 3 7.95 10.49 -14.55
N GLU A 4 9.27 10.49 -14.76
CA GLU A 4 10.26 9.89 -13.86
C GLU A 4 10.16 10.43 -12.44
N VAL A 5 10.15 11.76 -12.28
CA VAL A 5 10.08 12.38 -10.95
C VAL A 5 8.75 12.03 -10.27
N ILE A 6 7.65 11.95 -11.03
CA ILE A 6 6.35 11.51 -10.49
C ILE A 6 6.45 10.07 -9.97
N VAL A 7 7.03 9.15 -10.74
CA VAL A 7 7.20 7.74 -10.35
C VAL A 7 8.08 7.61 -9.11
N TYR A 8 9.19 8.33 -9.02
CA TYR A 8 10.05 8.31 -7.85
C TYR A 8 9.36 8.86 -6.60
N VAL A 9 8.65 9.98 -6.71
CA VAL A 9 7.90 10.56 -5.59
C VAL A 9 6.80 9.60 -5.11
N LEU A 10 6.03 9.03 -6.03
CA LEU A 10 5.00 8.04 -5.68
C LEU A 10 5.60 6.77 -5.06
N THR A 11 6.79 6.35 -5.49
CA THR A 11 7.50 5.19 -4.90
C THR A 11 7.89 5.47 -3.46
N ALA A 12 8.41 6.66 -3.17
CA ALA A 12 8.73 7.08 -1.81
C ALA A 12 7.47 7.15 -0.92
N LEU A 13 6.37 7.72 -1.43
CA LEU A 13 5.10 7.76 -0.71
C LEU A 13 4.54 6.36 -0.44
N ALA A 14 4.61 5.44 -1.41
CA ALA A 14 4.17 4.07 -1.24
C ALA A 14 5.00 3.33 -0.17
N ALA A 15 6.32 3.54 -0.14
CA ALA A 15 7.20 3.02 0.92
C ALA A 15 6.76 3.50 2.31
N VAL A 16 6.46 4.80 2.45
CA VAL A 16 5.95 5.38 3.69
C VAL A 16 4.67 4.69 4.13
N VAL A 17 3.72 4.45 3.22
CA VAL A 17 2.46 3.77 3.56
C VAL A 17 2.69 2.34 4.04
N VAL A 18 3.58 1.56 3.41
CA VAL A 18 3.92 0.20 3.83
C VAL A 18 4.46 0.20 5.27
N VAL A 19 5.41 1.09 5.55
CA VAL A 19 6.04 1.20 6.87
C VAL A 19 5.03 1.66 7.92
N LEU A 20 4.28 2.73 7.67
CA LEU A 20 3.30 3.26 8.61
C LEU A 20 2.19 2.25 8.91
N THR A 21 1.76 1.46 7.92
CA THR A 21 0.77 0.40 8.13
C THR A 21 1.29 -0.66 9.10
N ARG A 22 2.55 -1.09 8.95
CA ARG A 22 3.18 -2.04 9.87
C ARG A 22 3.39 -1.46 11.27
N LEU A 23 3.84 -0.21 11.37
CA LEU A 23 4.09 0.44 12.66
C LEU A 23 2.80 0.70 13.44
N ARG A 24 1.75 1.12 12.75
CA ARG A 24 0.44 1.42 13.36
C ARG A 24 -0.23 0.13 13.84
N LEU A 25 -0.30 -0.89 12.99
CA LEU A 25 -1.06 -2.11 13.30
C LEU A 25 -0.25 -3.20 13.99
N GLY A 26 1.08 -3.14 13.93
CA GLY A 26 1.95 -4.06 14.68
C GLY A 26 2.07 -3.73 16.17
N ARG A 27 1.65 -2.53 16.58
CA ARG A 27 1.64 -2.07 17.99
C ARG A 27 0.26 -2.15 18.65
N GLU A 28 -0.79 -2.43 17.90
CA GLU A 28 -2.17 -2.51 18.40
C GLU A 28 -2.43 -3.86 19.09
N SER A 29 -2.10 -3.97 20.38
CA SER A 29 -2.58 -5.04 21.28
C SER A 29 -3.91 -4.68 21.99
N GLY A 30 -4.55 -3.57 21.62
CA GLY A 30 -5.83 -3.08 22.19
C GLY A 30 -6.48 -1.99 21.33
N GLY A 31 -6.86 -2.36 20.10
CA GLY A 31 -6.92 -1.48 18.92
C GLY A 31 -7.85 -0.26 18.93
N ALA A 32 -7.30 0.83 18.38
CA ALA A 32 -8.06 1.91 17.74
C ALA A 32 -8.60 1.41 16.37
N GLY A 33 -9.60 0.51 16.44
CA GLY A 33 -10.28 -0.08 15.29
C GLY A 33 -11.45 -0.95 15.79
N ARG A 34 -12.61 -0.91 15.11
CA ARG A 34 -13.82 -1.60 15.60
C ARG A 34 -13.80 -3.12 15.40
N LEU A 35 -12.91 -3.62 14.54
CA LEU A 35 -12.75 -5.04 14.22
C LEU A 35 -11.28 -5.43 14.39
N ASN A 36 -11.01 -6.47 15.19
CA ASN A 36 -9.70 -7.08 15.29
C ASN A 36 -9.33 -7.69 13.93
N MET A 37 -8.32 -7.12 13.27
CA MET A 37 -7.77 -7.69 12.04
C MET A 37 -6.81 -8.82 12.39
N GLY A 38 -6.94 -9.95 11.70
CA GLY A 38 -5.99 -11.05 11.85
C GLY A 38 -4.57 -10.60 11.44
N PRO A 39 -3.52 -11.01 12.18
CA PRO A 39 -2.13 -10.62 11.88
C PRO A 39 -1.69 -11.04 10.47
N GLY A 40 -2.32 -12.07 9.90
CA GLY A 40 -2.05 -12.53 8.53
C GLY A 40 -2.23 -11.46 7.46
N LEU A 41 -3.25 -10.60 7.56
CA LEU A 41 -3.50 -9.58 6.53
C LEU A 41 -2.47 -8.44 6.58
N VAL A 42 -2.08 -8.02 7.79
CA VAL A 42 -1.03 -7.01 7.98
C VAL A 42 0.34 -7.56 7.53
N ASN A 43 0.61 -8.84 7.80
CA ASN A 43 1.81 -9.52 7.32
C ASN A 43 1.82 -9.62 5.79
N LEU A 44 0.71 -10.01 5.17
CA LEU A 44 0.59 -10.05 3.71
C LEU A 44 0.87 -8.67 3.09
N HIS A 45 0.22 -7.61 3.59
CA HIS A 45 0.46 -6.25 3.14
C HIS A 45 1.93 -5.85 3.26
N THR A 46 2.56 -6.16 4.39
CA THR A 46 3.95 -5.76 4.65
C THR A 46 4.93 -6.55 3.78
N ILE A 47 4.77 -7.87 3.68
CA ILE A 47 5.68 -8.72 2.90
C ILE A 47 5.53 -8.42 1.40
N ALA A 48 4.30 -8.38 0.90
CA ALA A 48 4.04 -8.03 -0.50
C ALA A 48 4.53 -6.60 -0.80
N GLY A 49 4.28 -5.64 0.10
CA GLY A 49 4.69 -4.25 -0.08
C GLY A 49 6.21 -4.07 -0.07
N SER A 50 6.92 -4.78 0.81
CA SER A 50 8.39 -4.76 0.83
C SER A 50 8.98 -5.40 -0.43
N LEU A 51 8.44 -6.55 -0.86
CA LEU A 51 8.88 -7.18 -2.11
C LEU A 51 8.59 -6.30 -3.32
N ALA A 52 7.41 -5.69 -3.37
CA ALA A 52 7.03 -4.74 -4.43
C ALA A 52 7.97 -3.55 -4.46
N LEU A 53 8.27 -2.95 -3.31
CA LEU A 53 9.16 -1.80 -3.22
C LEU A 53 10.59 -2.13 -3.68
N VAL A 54 11.17 -3.21 -3.16
CA VAL A 54 12.55 -3.59 -3.50
C VAL A 54 12.65 -3.95 -4.97
N SER A 55 11.76 -4.82 -5.47
CA SER A 55 11.76 -5.21 -6.89
C SER A 55 11.52 -4.03 -7.82
N TRP A 56 10.58 -3.15 -7.50
CA TRP A 56 10.28 -1.96 -8.30
C TRP A 56 11.44 -0.96 -8.32
N VAL A 57 12.05 -0.67 -7.17
CA VAL A 57 13.22 0.24 -7.13
C VAL A 57 14.38 -0.33 -7.93
N VAL A 58 14.66 -1.63 -7.81
CA VAL A 58 15.69 -2.30 -8.60
C VAL A 58 15.37 -2.18 -10.09
N PHE A 59 14.12 -2.44 -10.50
CA PHE A 59 13.67 -2.30 -11.88
C PHE A 59 13.87 -0.87 -12.42
N LEU A 60 13.52 0.15 -11.66
CA LEU A 60 13.63 1.56 -12.10
C LEU A 60 15.06 2.04 -12.36
N VAL A 61 16.06 1.44 -11.70
CA VAL A 61 17.47 1.85 -11.82
C VAL A 61 18.31 0.84 -12.60
N ALA A 62 17.75 -0.33 -12.91
CA ALA A 62 18.44 -1.38 -13.62
C ALA A 62 18.61 -1.03 -15.12
N PRO A 63 19.77 -1.35 -15.71
CA PRO A 63 19.94 -1.31 -17.16
C PRO A 63 19.01 -2.30 -17.88
N ASP A 64 18.50 -1.90 -19.05
CA ASP A 64 17.55 -2.70 -19.85
C ASP A 64 18.14 -4.01 -20.40
N ASP A 65 19.46 -4.15 -20.44
CA ASP A 65 20.18 -5.36 -20.87
C ASP A 65 20.29 -6.44 -19.76
N THR A 66 19.79 -6.15 -18.56
CA THR A 66 19.79 -7.08 -17.43
C THR A 66 18.43 -7.76 -17.22
N PHE A 67 18.42 -8.94 -16.60
CA PHE A 67 17.16 -9.61 -16.22
C PHE A 67 16.24 -8.73 -15.38
N VAL A 68 16.81 -7.95 -14.46
CA VAL A 68 16.04 -7.09 -13.54
C VAL A 68 15.58 -5.77 -14.17
N GLY A 69 16.16 -5.35 -15.29
CA GLY A 69 15.62 -4.27 -16.13
C GLY A 69 14.61 -4.77 -17.17
N SER A 70 14.43 -6.09 -17.31
CA SER A 70 13.52 -6.65 -18.30
C SER A 70 12.07 -6.28 -18.06
N SER A 71 11.31 -6.13 -19.15
CA SER A 71 9.87 -5.89 -19.14
C SER A 71 9.13 -6.89 -18.23
N THR A 72 9.43 -8.19 -18.33
CA THR A 72 8.82 -9.24 -17.48
C THR A 72 9.04 -8.98 -15.98
N PHE A 73 10.23 -8.54 -15.58
CA PHE A 73 10.52 -8.25 -14.17
C PHE A 73 9.73 -7.04 -13.66
N GLY A 74 9.51 -6.03 -14.51
CA GLY A 74 8.61 -4.92 -14.22
C GLY A 74 7.16 -5.37 -13.98
N VAL A 75 6.63 -6.31 -14.77
CA VAL A 75 5.29 -6.88 -14.56
C VAL A 75 5.18 -7.58 -13.21
N LEU A 76 6.18 -8.40 -12.85
CA LEU A 76 6.20 -9.10 -11.56
C LEU A 76 6.22 -8.11 -10.39
N SER A 77 6.99 -7.03 -10.52
CA SER A 77 7.05 -5.96 -9.52
C SER A 77 5.70 -5.24 -9.38
N LEU A 78 5.03 -4.94 -10.50
CA LEU A 78 3.67 -4.37 -10.50
C LEU A 78 2.64 -5.31 -9.89
N ALA A 79 2.74 -6.63 -10.13
CA ALA A 79 1.84 -7.61 -9.54
C ALA A 79 1.94 -7.59 -8.00
N CYS A 80 3.16 -7.50 -7.45
CA CYS A 80 3.37 -7.34 -6.01
C CYS A 80 2.75 -6.05 -5.46
N TRP A 81 2.84 -4.93 -6.20
CA TRP A 81 2.17 -3.68 -5.84
C TRP A 81 0.64 -3.83 -5.78
N TRP A 82 0.04 -4.49 -6.76
CA TRP A 82 -1.39 -4.76 -6.77
C TRP A 82 -1.84 -5.63 -5.60
N ILE A 83 -1.10 -6.69 -5.26
CA ILE A 83 -1.36 -7.52 -4.08
C ILE A 83 -1.36 -6.65 -2.81
N THR A 84 -0.37 -5.76 -2.69
CA THR A 84 -0.24 -4.83 -1.56
C THR A 84 -1.47 -3.92 -1.45
N VAL A 85 -1.88 -3.33 -2.57
CA VAL A 85 -3.08 -2.48 -2.64
C VAL A 85 -4.33 -3.26 -2.22
N PHE A 86 -4.55 -4.46 -2.72
CA PHE A 86 -5.71 -5.27 -2.33
C PHE A 86 -5.70 -5.59 -0.83
N ALA A 87 -4.56 -6.02 -0.28
CA ALA A 87 -4.42 -6.25 1.15
C ALA A 87 -4.73 -4.97 1.95
N GLY A 88 -4.25 -3.83 1.48
CA GLY A 88 -4.47 -2.50 2.06
C GLY A 88 -5.94 -2.07 2.06
N LEU A 89 -6.63 -2.27 0.95
CA LEU A 89 -8.07 -2.00 0.84
C LEU A 89 -8.88 -2.93 1.76
N LEU A 90 -8.48 -4.20 1.90
CA LEU A 90 -9.09 -5.12 2.86
C LEU A 90 -8.86 -4.64 4.30
N ILE A 91 -7.69 -4.07 4.62
CA ILE A 91 -7.43 -3.47 5.93
C ILE A 91 -8.44 -2.35 6.25
N LEU A 92 -8.87 -1.56 5.25
CA LEU A 92 -9.89 -0.52 5.45
C LEU A 92 -11.25 -1.07 5.88
N VAL A 93 -11.57 -2.33 5.59
CA VAL A 93 -12.84 -2.97 5.99
C VAL A 93 -13.02 -2.95 7.52
N ARG A 94 -11.92 -2.89 8.30
CA ARG A 94 -11.98 -2.80 9.77
C ARG A 94 -12.78 -1.59 10.28
N TRP A 95 -12.92 -0.56 9.44
CA TRP A 95 -13.64 0.67 9.76
C TRP A 95 -15.12 0.63 9.38
N ARG A 96 -15.61 -0.45 8.76
CA ARG A 96 -17.05 -0.59 8.50
C ARG A 96 -17.80 -0.60 9.84
N ARG A 97 -18.75 0.32 9.99
CA ARG A 97 -19.63 0.39 11.17
C ARG A 97 -20.35 -0.96 11.35
N PRO A 98 -20.31 -1.57 12.55
CA PRO A 98 -21.28 -2.59 12.91
C PRO A 98 -22.67 -1.99 12.79
N ARG A 99 -23.53 -2.58 11.95
CA ARG A 99 -24.95 -2.22 11.91
C ARG A 99 -25.64 -2.94 13.07
N GLY A 100 -25.86 -2.24 14.19
CA GLY A 100 -26.57 -2.80 15.34
C GLY A 100 -26.90 -1.76 16.40
N ARG A 101 -28.07 -1.91 17.04
CA ARG A 101 -28.65 -0.98 18.03
C ARG A 101 -27.83 -0.83 19.33
N HIS A 102 -26.74 -1.60 19.49
CA HIS A 102 -25.91 -1.70 20.69
C HIS A 102 -24.43 -1.37 20.43
N ALA A 103 -24.08 -0.82 19.27
CA ALA A 103 -22.70 -0.46 18.96
C ALA A 103 -22.29 0.81 19.72
N SER A 104 -21.39 0.69 20.69
CA SER A 104 -20.81 1.83 21.40
C SER A 104 -19.96 2.69 20.45
N ALA A 105 -20.04 4.01 20.64
CA ALA A 105 -19.21 4.97 19.92
C ALA A 105 -17.78 4.90 20.48
N GLY A 106 -16.92 4.07 19.88
CA GLY A 106 -15.50 4.05 20.19
C GLY A 106 -14.88 5.43 19.98
N SER A 107 -14.28 5.98 21.04
CA SER A 107 -13.53 7.22 21.03
C SER A 107 -12.24 7.04 20.21
N ALA A 108 -12.07 7.84 19.18
CA ALA A 108 -10.80 8.01 18.50
C ALA A 108 -10.61 9.50 18.26
N ASP A 109 -9.50 10.06 18.73
CA ASP A 109 -9.11 11.42 18.39
C ASP A 109 -8.93 11.51 16.87
N SER A 110 -9.67 12.45 16.28
CA SER A 110 -10.08 12.38 14.87
C SER A 110 -8.96 12.42 13.82
N TRP A 111 -7.75 12.85 14.21
CA TRP A 111 -6.66 13.15 13.27
C TRP A 111 -5.70 11.97 13.07
N SER A 112 -5.12 11.40 14.13
CA SER A 112 -4.16 10.27 14.03
C SER A 112 -4.82 8.91 14.20
N ASP A 113 -5.84 8.81 15.06
CA ASP A 113 -6.52 7.55 15.38
C ASP A 113 -7.79 7.33 14.54
N GLY A 114 -8.24 8.34 13.80
CA GLY A 114 -9.34 8.24 12.87
C GLY A 114 -9.06 7.39 11.62
N PRO A 115 -10.12 6.99 10.88
CA PRO A 115 -9.99 6.24 9.63
C PRO A 115 -9.37 7.05 8.49
N GLY A 116 -9.39 8.39 8.56
CA GLY A 116 -9.02 9.30 7.47
C GLY A 116 -7.61 9.05 6.93
N LEU A 117 -6.61 9.01 7.81
CA LEU A 117 -5.21 8.76 7.41
C LEU A 117 -5.04 7.37 6.78
N SER A 118 -5.74 6.35 7.31
CA SER A 118 -5.71 5.01 6.74
C SER A 118 -6.34 4.99 5.35
N ILE A 119 -7.48 5.66 5.15
CA ILE A 119 -8.16 5.75 3.85
C ILE A 119 -7.26 6.47 2.84
N LEU A 120 -6.73 7.64 3.20
CA LEU A 120 -5.84 8.42 2.33
C LEU A 120 -4.62 7.60 1.91
N ALA A 121 -3.99 6.89 2.84
CA ALA A 121 -2.82 6.07 2.56
C ALA A 121 -3.11 4.97 1.52
N HIS A 122 -4.18 4.20 1.69
CA HIS A 122 -4.47 3.05 0.82
C HIS A 122 -5.14 3.44 -0.50
N VAL A 123 -5.99 4.48 -0.50
CA VAL A 123 -6.54 5.04 -1.74
C VAL A 123 -5.44 5.76 -2.54
N GLY A 124 -4.57 6.50 -1.86
CA GLY A 124 -3.39 7.10 -2.48
C GLY A 124 -2.46 6.05 -3.09
N MET A 125 -2.23 4.93 -2.40
CA MET A 125 -1.47 3.81 -2.94
C MET A 125 -2.15 3.18 -4.16
N LEU A 126 -3.47 2.98 -4.15
CA LEU A 126 -4.22 2.50 -5.32
C LEU A 126 -4.00 3.43 -6.53
N VAL A 127 -4.15 4.74 -6.35
CA VAL A 127 -3.89 5.72 -7.40
C VAL A 127 -2.43 5.65 -7.86
N GLY A 128 -1.48 5.54 -6.93
CA GLY A 128 -0.06 5.40 -7.24
C GLY A 128 0.24 4.18 -8.11
N VAL A 129 -0.34 3.02 -7.81
CA VAL A 129 -0.16 1.79 -8.59
C VAL A 129 -0.81 1.90 -9.98
N CYS A 130 -1.94 2.59 -10.11
CA CYS A 130 -2.49 2.92 -11.43
C CYS A 130 -1.52 3.78 -12.25
N VAL A 131 -0.87 4.76 -11.63
CA VAL A 131 0.15 5.59 -12.29
C VAL A 131 1.39 4.77 -12.66
N PHE A 132 1.88 3.88 -11.79
CA PHE A 132 2.98 2.97 -12.12
C PHE A 132 2.65 2.08 -13.31
N THR A 133 1.44 1.53 -13.32
CA THR A 133 0.95 0.69 -14.43
C THR A 133 0.91 1.49 -15.72
N TRP A 134 0.36 2.71 -15.69
CA TRP A 134 0.32 3.58 -16.87
C TRP A 134 1.72 3.98 -17.36
N ALA A 135 2.62 4.36 -16.45
CA ALA A 135 3.98 4.75 -16.80
C ALA A 135 4.75 3.56 -17.41
N TYR A 136 4.59 2.37 -16.84
CA TYR A 136 5.17 1.15 -17.37
C TYR A 136 4.66 0.83 -18.79
N LEU A 137 3.33 0.87 -18.99
CA LEU A 137 2.73 0.63 -20.31
C LEU A 137 3.19 1.65 -21.36
N LYS A 138 3.45 2.89 -20.95
CA LYS A 138 3.93 3.95 -21.86
C LYS A 138 5.38 3.78 -22.30
N THR A 139 6.20 3.09 -21.51
CA THR A 139 7.65 2.98 -21.73
C THR A 139 8.03 1.61 -22.32
N TYR A 140 7.33 0.54 -21.94
CA TYR A 140 7.75 -0.84 -22.21
C TYR A 140 6.79 -1.65 -23.09
N VAL A 141 5.68 -1.05 -23.54
CA VAL A 141 4.68 -1.67 -24.45
C VAL A 141 4.44 -0.73 -25.63
#